data_AF-A0A075MYS3-F1
#
_entry.id   AF-A0A075MYS3-F1
#
_cell.length_a   1.000
_cell.length_b   1.000
_cell.length_c   1.000
_cell.angle_alpha   90.00
_cell.angle_beta   90.00
_cell.angle_gamma   90.00
#
_symmetry.space_group_name_H-M   'P 1'
#
loop_
_entity.id
_entity.type
_entity.pdbx_description
1 polymer ?
#
loop_
_entity_poly.entity_id
_entity_poly.type
_entity_poly.pdbx_seq_one_letter_code
_entity_poly.pdbx_strand_id
1 'polypeptide(L)'
;MSTSIDIVNTILSSVTTVELMKLFQKNPNLIDTMEGVAKRIGQTAMQVENDVDKLVDLGVLVKIPSGKTTVLVLDKKRAHEIDTKIENMLGRQQGGA
;
A
#
# COMPACT_ATOMS: atom_id res chain seq x y z
N MET A 1 -1.30 17.77 2.83
CA MET A 1 -0.44 17.08 1.86
C MET A 1 0.67 16.39 2.65
N SER A 2 0.72 15.06 2.65
CA SER A 2 1.79 14.32 3.33
C SER A 2 3.11 14.49 2.58
N THR A 3 4.21 14.73 3.29
CA THR A 3 5.53 14.82 2.67
C THR A 3 6.01 13.44 2.23
N SER A 4 6.99 13.36 1.33
CA SER A 4 7.53 12.06 0.90
C SER A 4 8.12 11.23 2.05
N ILE A 5 8.61 11.88 3.12
CA ILE A 5 9.07 11.22 4.35
C ILE A 5 7.90 10.58 5.10
N ASP A 6 6.76 11.28 5.22
CA ASP A 6 5.57 10.76 5.88
C ASP A 6 5.02 9.52 5.17
N ILE A 7 5.08 9.52 3.82
CA ILE A 7 4.66 8.38 3.00
C ILE A 7 5.54 7.16 3.28
N VAL A 8 6.87 7.34 3.27
CA VAL A 8 7.83 6.26 3.60
C VAL A 8 7.60 5.75 5.02
N ASN A 9 7.47 6.65 5.99
CA ASN A 9 7.23 6.29 7.39
C ASN A 9 5.93 5.51 7.57
N THR A 10 4.88 5.87 6.83
CA THR A 10 3.60 5.15 6.87
C THR A 10 3.75 3.75 6.30
N ILE A 11 4.42 3.60 5.16
CA ILE A 11 4.64 2.30 4.51
C ILE A 11 5.51 1.39 5.39
N LEU A 12 6.53 1.95 6.03
CA LEU A 12 7.44 1.23 6.92
C LEU A 12 6.93 1.16 8.37
N SER A 13 5.72 1.66 8.65
CA SER A 13 5.18 1.71 10.02
C SER A 13 4.90 0.33 10.62
N SER A 14 4.67 -0.67 9.77
CA SER A 14 4.42 -2.05 10.20
C SER A 14 4.87 -3.05 9.13
N VAL A 15 5.24 -4.25 9.58
CA VAL A 15 5.55 -5.38 8.68
C VAL A 15 4.35 -5.69 7.79
N THR A 16 3.13 -5.62 8.32
CA THR A 16 1.89 -5.83 7.57
C THR A 16 1.74 -4.82 6.42
N THR A 17 1.99 -3.53 6.67
CA THR A 17 1.91 -2.51 5.60
C THR A 17 2.88 -2.82 4.45
N VAL A 18 4.09 -3.25 4.79
CA VAL A 18 5.11 -3.64 3.80
C VAL A 18 4.68 -4.88 3.01
N GLU A 19 4.15 -5.91 3.67
CA GLU A 19 3.68 -7.14 3.01
C GLU A 19 2.45 -6.88 2.11
N LEU A 20 1.52 -6.02 2.54
CA LEU A 20 0.40 -5.56 1.71
C LEU A 20 0.90 -4.84 0.46
N MET A 21 1.84 -3.90 0.60
CA MET A 21 2.40 -3.19 -0.54
C MET A 21 3.06 -4.14 -1.54
N LYS A 22 3.89 -5.08 -1.05
CA LYS A 22 4.52 -6.11 -1.89
C LYS A 22 3.49 -6.98 -2.61
N LEU A 23 2.41 -7.36 -1.94
CA LEU A 23 1.35 -8.18 -2.54
C LEU A 23 0.75 -7.49 -3.76
N PHE A 24 0.35 -6.23 -3.62
CA PHE A 24 -0.27 -5.47 -4.72
C PHE A 24 0.74 -5.07 -5.79
N GLN A 25 1.99 -4.77 -5.45
CA GLN A 25 3.05 -4.51 -6.44
C GLN A 25 3.35 -5.75 -7.30
N LYS A 26 3.40 -6.94 -6.69
CA LYS A 26 3.56 -8.21 -7.43
C LYS A 26 2.32 -8.58 -8.23
N ASN A 27 1.15 -8.10 -7.82
CA ASN A 27 -0.13 -8.43 -8.44
C ASN A 27 -0.93 -7.14 -8.71
N PRO A 28 -0.51 -6.30 -9.67
CA PRO A 28 -1.08 -4.96 -9.86
C PRO A 28 -2.52 -4.95 -10.38
N ASN A 29 -3.05 -6.11 -10.80
CA ASN A 29 -4.44 -6.31 -11.20
C ASN A 29 -5.24 -7.07 -10.12
N LEU A 30 -4.68 -7.25 -8.91
CA LEU A 30 -5.39 -7.90 -7.81
C LEU A 30 -6.58 -7.04 -7.42
N ILE A 31 -7.76 -7.65 -7.49
CA ILE A 31 -9.01 -7.13 -6.98
C ILE A 31 -9.50 -8.20 -6.02
N ASP A 32 -9.52 -7.90 -4.73
CA ASP A 32 -9.84 -8.90 -3.72
C ASP A 32 -10.49 -8.25 -2.49
N THR A 33 -11.18 -9.02 -1.66
CA THR A 33 -11.76 -8.49 -0.42
C THR A 33 -10.69 -8.32 0.65
N MET A 34 -11.00 -7.57 1.72
CA MET A 34 -10.14 -7.46 2.90
C MET A 34 -9.72 -8.85 3.43
N GLU A 35 -10.67 -9.78 3.51
CA GLU A 35 -10.41 -11.17 3.95
C GLU A 35 -9.49 -11.93 3.00
N GLY A 36 -9.69 -11.78 1.68
CA GLY A 36 -8.85 -12.43 0.68
C GLY A 36 -7.41 -11.91 0.71
N VAL A 37 -7.25 -10.59 0.77
CA VAL A 37 -5.94 -9.94 0.93
C VAL A 37 -5.23 -10.39 2.20
N ALA A 38 -5.92 -10.39 3.34
CA ALA A 38 -5.33 -10.81 4.60
C ALA A 38 -4.83 -12.26 4.56
N LYS A 39 -5.65 -13.18 4.02
CA LYS A 39 -5.27 -14.60 3.88
C LYS A 39 -4.02 -14.79 3.02
N ARG A 40 -3.83 -13.99 1.97
CA ARG A 40 -2.66 -14.08 1.08
C ARG A 40 -1.35 -13.73 1.77
N ILE A 41 -1.40 -12.92 2.83
CA ILE A 41 -0.24 -12.58 3.65
C ILE A 41 -0.23 -13.34 5.00
N GLY A 42 -1.08 -14.37 5.13
CA GLY A 42 -1.14 -15.20 6.34
C GLY A 42 -1.72 -14.51 7.57
N GLN A 43 -2.56 -13.49 7.38
CA GLN A 43 -3.21 -12.72 8.45
C GLN A 43 -4.73 -12.76 8.35
N THR A 44 -5.40 -12.22 9.37
CA THR A 44 -6.86 -12.06 9.41
C THR A 44 -7.26 -10.64 9.02
N ALA A 45 -8.50 -10.46 8.55
CA ALA A 45 -9.03 -9.13 8.16
C ALA A 45 -8.87 -8.09 9.28
N MET A 46 -9.13 -8.48 10.53
CA MET A 46 -9.00 -7.61 11.71
C MET A 46 -7.55 -7.16 11.96
N GLN A 47 -6.57 -8.01 11.63
CA GLN A 47 -5.15 -7.67 11.82
C GLN A 47 -4.63 -6.70 10.75
N VAL A 48 -5.23 -6.69 9.55
CA VAL A 48 -4.78 -5.85 8.43
C VAL A 48 -5.58 -4.58 8.27
N GLU A 49 -6.74 -4.45 8.92
CA GLU A 49 -7.70 -3.36 8.72
C GLU A 49 -7.05 -1.97 8.85
N ASN A 50 -6.36 -1.72 9.97
CA ASN A 50 -5.68 -0.44 10.21
C ASN A 50 -4.57 -0.16 9.17
N ASP A 51 -3.84 -1.18 8.73
CA ASP A 51 -2.75 -0.99 7.76
C ASP A 51 -3.30 -0.78 6.35
N VAL A 52 -4.39 -1.44 5.99
CA VAL A 52 -5.11 -1.17 4.74
C VAL A 52 -5.67 0.25 4.74
N ASP A 53 -6.25 0.71 5.84
CA ASP A 53 -6.79 2.07 5.94
C ASP A 53 -5.70 3.12 5.74
N LYS A 54 -4.51 2.95 6.31
CA LYS A 54 -3.36 3.82 6.02
C LYS A 54 -3.02 3.84 4.52
N LEU A 55 -3.01 2.68 3.87
CA LEU A 55 -2.70 2.60 2.43
C LEU A 55 -3.81 3.21 1.56
N VAL A 56 -5.06 3.20 2.04
CA VAL A 56 -6.20 3.89 1.41
C VAL A 56 -6.08 5.40 1.60
N ASP A 57 -5.70 5.86 2.79
CA ASP A 57 -5.47 7.28 3.09
C ASP A 57 -4.31 7.87 2.27
N LEU A 58 -3.28 7.05 2.00
CA LEU A 58 -2.21 7.39 1.07
C LEU A 58 -2.65 7.39 -0.41
N GLY A 59 -3.85 6.88 -0.71
CA GLY A 59 -4.39 6.74 -2.05
C GLY A 59 -3.76 5.64 -2.90
N VAL A 60 -3.03 4.71 -2.27
CA VAL A 60 -2.40 3.57 -2.97
C VAL A 60 -3.40 2.44 -3.17
N LEU A 61 -4.23 2.21 -2.15
CA LEU A 61 -5.34 1.29 -2.24
C LEU A 61 -6.65 2.07 -2.36
N VAL A 62 -7.59 1.50 -3.11
CA VAL A 62 -8.93 2.04 -3.26
C VAL A 62 -9.93 0.97 -2.84
N LYS A 63 -10.83 1.35 -1.93
CA LYS A 63 -12.00 0.55 -1.56
C LYS A 63 -13.10 0.79 -2.58
N ILE A 64 -13.48 -0.24 -3.32
CA ILE A 64 -14.55 -0.18 -4.32
C ILE A 64 -15.72 -1.06 -3.84
N PRO A 65 -16.94 -0.50 -3.71
CA PRO A 65 -18.12 -1.31 -3.45
C PRO A 65 -18.36 -2.31 -4.58
N SER A 66 -18.58 -3.57 -4.24
CA SER A 66 -18.91 -4.65 -5.17
C SER A 66 -20.06 -5.49 -4.62
N GLY A 67 -21.28 -5.11 -4.99
CA GLY A 67 -22.51 -5.72 -4.48
C GLY A 67 -22.66 -5.54 -2.97
N LYS A 68 -22.52 -6.62 -2.21
CA LYS A 68 -22.61 -6.64 -0.73
C LYS A 68 -21.24 -6.58 -0.04
N THR A 69 -20.15 -6.53 -0.81
CA THR A 69 -18.78 -6.54 -0.27
C THR A 69 -18.03 -5.30 -0.71
N THR A 70 -16.87 -5.06 -0.10
CA THR A 70 -15.90 -4.07 -0.54
C THR A 70 -14.66 -4.80 -1.00
N VAL A 71 -14.18 -4.46 -2.19
CA VAL A 71 -12.91 -4.95 -2.73
C VAL A 71 -11.85 -3.86 -2.67
N LEU A 72 -10.60 -4.31 -2.52
CA LEU A 72 -9.40 -3.49 -2.53
C LEU A 72 -8.74 -3.61 -3.89
N VAL A 73 -8.36 -2.48 -4.45
CA VAL A 73 -7.67 -2.39 -5.75
C VAL A 73 -6.49 -1.45 -5.62
N LEU A 74 -5.39 -1.79 -6.29
CA LEU A 74 -4.23 -0.91 -6.41
C LEU A 74 -4.53 0.24 -7.37
N ASP A 75 -4.37 1.48 -6.91
CA ASP A 75 -4.22 2.62 -7.82
C ASP A 75 -2.79 2.61 -8.36
N LYS A 76 -2.63 2.05 -9.56
CA LYS A 76 -1.31 1.91 -10.21
C LYS A 76 -0.61 3.24 -10.42
N LYS A 77 -1.36 4.31 -10.69
CA LYS A 77 -0.79 5.63 -10.94
C LYS A 77 -0.21 6.16 -9.64
N ARG A 78 -0.99 6.09 -8.55
CA ARG A 78 -0.54 6.52 -7.22
C ARG A 78 0.60 5.68 -6.68
N ALA A 79 0.54 4.36 -6.84
CA ALA A 79 1.61 3.45 -6.46
C ALA A 79 2.92 3.83 -7.17
N HIS A 80 2.88 4.06 -8.49
CA HIS A 80 4.05 4.48 -9.25
C HIS A 80 4.57 5.85 -8.83
N GLU A 81 3.69 6.84 -8.60
CA GLU A 81 4.09 8.15 -8.08
C GLU A 81 4.81 8.05 -6.73
N ILE A 82 4.37 7.14 -5.86
CA ILE A 82 5.00 6.91 -4.56
C ILE A 82 6.33 6.21 -4.72
N ASP A 83 6.41 5.14 -5.51
CA ASP A 83 7.68 4.43 -5.78
C ASP A 83 8.72 5.41 -6.33
N THR A 84 8.37 6.23 -7.33
CA THR A 84 9.26 7.27 -7.87
C THR A 84 9.66 8.31 -6.82
N LYS A 85 8.78 8.70 -5.90
CA LYS A 85 9.15 9.61 -4.80
C LYS A 85 10.15 8.97 -3.84
N ILE A 86 9.96 7.68 -3.51
CA ILE A 86 10.85 6.92 -2.64
C ILE A 86 12.22 6.76 -3.31
N GLU A 87 12.25 6.37 -4.59
CA GLU A 87 13.48 6.24 -5.38
C GLU A 87 14.24 7.57 -5.47
N ASN A 88 13.55 8.69 -5.70
CA ASN A 88 14.19 10.01 -5.74
C ASN A 88 14.79 10.42 -4.39
N MET A 89 14.20 9.99 -3.26
CA MET A 89 14.77 10.23 -1.94
C MET A 89 16.01 9.36 -1.68
N LEU A 90 15.92 8.07 -1.99
CA LEU A 90 17.03 7.12 -1.80
C LEU A 90 18.18 7.37 -2.77
N GLY A 91 17.87 7.74 -4.01
CA GLY A 91 18.85 8.11 -5.04
C GLY A 91 19.58 9.42 -4.73
N ARG A 92 18.92 10.38 -4.07
CA ARG A 92 19.59 11.58 -3.55
C ARG A 92 20.52 11.29 -2.38
N GLN A 93 20.26 10.23 -1.61
CA GLN A 93 21.12 9.84 -0.49
C GLN A 93 22.44 9.18 -0.94
N GLN A 94 22.54 8.71 -2.19
CA GLN A 94 23.77 8.12 -2.76
C GLN A 94 24.64 9.11 -3.56
N GLY A 95 24.24 10.39 -3.66
CA GLY A 95 24.96 11.42 -4.43
C GLY A 95 25.63 12.52 -3.60
N GLY A 96 25.78 12.33 -2.28
CA GLY A 96 26.34 13.33 -1.37
C GLY A 96 27.60 12.86 -0.66
N ALA A 97 28.75 13.30 -1.19
CA ALA A 97 30.12 13.32 -0.63
C ALA A 97 30.85 11.98 -0.47
#